data_AF-A0A973G6G5-F1
#
_entry.id   AF-A0A973G6G5-F1
#
_cell.length_a   1.000
_cell.length_b   1.000
_cell.length_c   1.000
_cell.angle_alpha   90.00
_cell.angle_beta   90.00
_cell.angle_gamma   90.00
#
_symmetry.space_group_name_H-M   'P 1'
#
loop_
_entity.id
_entity.type
_entity.pdbx_description
1 polymer ?
#
loop_
_entity_poly.entity_id
_entity_poly.type
_entity_poly.pdbx_seq_one_letter_code
_entity_poly.pdbx_strand_id
1 'polypeptide(L)'
;MTADRRRWQLSEAPDPQPLPVRILLWLTVATMAAFVGLLLVQGPGTSFVRDTVLYGVVQWATALLVLARGVIVARERMIWLALGAGMALAAGGDLLWSTSIANLGDGSGPTIADALYLAFYPGCYLALVLIMRLRVTGLPRSLWLDGLTAALALGGVLAALVYGPVAAGADGSPLALATALAYPLL
;
A
#
# COMPACT_ATOMS: atom_id res chain seq x y z
N MET A 1 -32.67 -2.03 41.13
CA MET A 1 -32.36 -1.80 39.70
C MET A 1 -30.84 -1.85 39.44
N THR A 2 -30.19 -2.99 39.71
CA THR A 2 -28.71 -3.11 39.72
C THR A 2 -28.19 -4.38 39.01
N ALA A 3 -28.94 -4.91 38.04
CA ALA A 3 -28.64 -6.22 37.44
C ALA A 3 -28.15 -6.20 35.98
N ASP A 4 -27.90 -5.04 35.37
CA ASP A 4 -27.67 -4.98 33.91
C ASP A 4 -26.26 -4.54 33.46
N ARG A 5 -25.37 -4.18 34.40
CA ARG A 5 -24.00 -3.76 34.06
C ARG A 5 -23.00 -4.91 33.85
N ARG A 6 -23.35 -6.16 34.20
CA ARG A 6 -22.42 -7.30 34.07
C ARG A 6 -22.38 -7.94 32.68
N ARG A 7 -23.35 -7.66 31.80
CA ARG A 7 -23.44 -8.30 30.47
C ARG A 7 -22.44 -7.77 29.44
N TRP A 8 -21.83 -6.60 29.70
CA TRP A 8 -20.88 -5.94 28.79
C TRP A 8 -19.41 -6.10 29.18
N GLN A 9 -19.12 -6.80 30.29
CA GLN A 9 -17.75 -6.97 30.82
C GLN A 9 -17.09 -8.31 30.45
N LEU A 10 -17.79 -9.22 29.78
CA LEU A 10 -17.14 -10.31 29.06
C LEU A 10 -16.60 -9.72 27.75
N SER A 11 -15.52 -8.94 27.90
CA SER A 11 -14.51 -8.74 26.89
C SER A 11 -14.28 -10.09 26.21
N GLU A 12 -14.85 -10.27 25.03
CA GLU A 12 -14.46 -11.35 24.12
C GLU A 12 -12.96 -11.19 23.94
N ALA A 13 -12.17 -12.00 24.67
CA ALA A 13 -10.76 -12.10 24.42
C ALA A 13 -10.64 -12.40 22.92
N PRO A 14 -9.89 -11.59 22.14
CA PRO A 14 -9.80 -11.81 20.71
C PRO A 14 -9.41 -13.27 20.48
N ASP A 15 -10.19 -13.96 19.65
CA ASP A 15 -9.94 -15.37 19.38
C ASP A 15 -8.45 -15.57 19.04
N PRO A 16 -7.77 -16.53 19.68
CA PRO A 16 -6.35 -16.73 19.48
C PRO A 16 -6.10 -17.00 17.99
N GLN A 17 -5.25 -16.17 17.39
CA GLN A 17 -4.94 -16.32 15.97
C GLN A 17 -4.30 -17.68 15.70
N PRO A 18 -4.57 -18.29 14.52
CA PRO A 18 -4.00 -19.58 14.18
C PRO A 18 -2.47 -19.52 14.22
N LEU A 19 -1.85 -20.60 14.71
CA LEU A 19 -0.40 -20.73 14.85
C LEU A 19 0.42 -20.26 13.63
N PRO A 20 0.07 -20.60 12.36
CA PRO A 20 0.82 -20.12 11.20
C PRO A 20 0.78 -18.60 11.03
N VAL A 21 -0.34 -17.93 11.34
CA VAL A 21 -0.44 -16.46 11.26
C VAL A 21 0.42 -15.82 12.34
N ARG A 22 0.45 -16.39 13.55
CA ARG A 22 1.34 -15.92 14.62
C ARG A 22 2.81 -16.05 14.25
N ILE A 23 3.20 -17.19 13.67
CA ILE A 23 4.57 -17.42 13.20
C ILE A 23 4.93 -16.39 12.13
N LEU A 24 4.09 -16.22 11.11
CA LEU A 24 4.33 -15.26 10.03
C LEU A 24 4.40 -13.81 10.54
N LEU A 25 3.54 -13.44 11.50
CA LEU A 25 3.57 -12.13 12.16
C LEU A 25 4.91 -11.89 12.88
N TRP A 26 5.32 -12.84 13.72
CA TRP A 26 6.58 -12.72 14.46
C TRP A 26 7.80 -12.73 13.54
N LEU A 27 7.78 -13.53 12.47
CA LEU A 27 8.80 -13.50 11.44
C LEU A 27 8.87 -12.12 10.78
N THR A 28 7.71 -11.55 10.38
CA THR A 28 7.66 -10.21 9.77
C THR A 28 8.23 -9.14 10.71
N VAL A 29 7.87 -9.19 11.99
CA VAL A 29 8.39 -8.28 13.02
C VAL A 29 9.91 -8.47 13.20
N ALA A 30 10.39 -9.70 13.25
CA ALA A 30 11.81 -10.00 13.38
C ALA A 30 12.61 -9.53 12.15
N THR A 31 12.10 -9.74 10.94
CA THR A 31 12.73 -9.27 9.70
C THR A 31 12.76 -7.74 9.64
N MET A 32 11.68 -7.07 10.06
CA MET A 32 11.66 -5.60 10.17
C MET A 32 12.68 -5.08 11.19
N ALA A 33 12.77 -5.71 12.36
CA ALA A 33 13.77 -5.36 13.37
C ALA A 33 15.21 -5.55 12.85
N ALA A 34 15.46 -6.64 12.10
CA ALA A 34 16.74 -6.89 11.46
C ALA A 34 17.07 -5.83 10.40
N PHE A 35 16.10 -5.45 9.56
CA PHE A 35 16.25 -4.38 8.57
C PHE A 35 16.64 -3.05 9.23
N VAL A 36 15.91 -2.63 10.26
CA VAL A 36 16.19 -1.39 11.00
C VAL A 36 17.54 -1.47 11.72
N GLY A 37 17.87 -2.60 12.34
CA GLY A 37 19.18 -2.80 12.98
C GLY A 37 20.34 -2.67 12.01
N LEU A 38 20.23 -3.27 10.83
CA LEU A 38 21.23 -3.15 9.76
C LEU A 38 21.33 -1.73 9.22
N LEU A 39 20.20 -1.03 9.07
CA LEU A 39 20.20 0.38 8.66
C LEU A 39 20.96 1.26 9.66
N LEU A 40 20.73 1.06 10.96
CA LEU A 40 21.38 1.84 12.02
C LEU A 40 22.88 1.52 12.15
N VAL A 41 23.28 0.26 11.94
CA VAL A 41 24.70 -0.16 12.07
C VAL A 41 25.52 0.19 10.83
N GLN A 42 24.99 -0.08 9.63
CA GLN A 42 25.71 0.15 8.38
C GLN A 42 25.61 1.61 7.91
N GLY A 43 24.62 2.36 8.41
CA GLY A 43 24.40 3.74 8.03
C GLY A 43 23.90 3.91 6.58
N PRO A 44 23.92 5.15 6.08
CA PRO A 44 23.58 5.46 4.70
C PRO A 44 24.63 4.89 3.75
N GLY A 45 24.23 3.90 2.95
CA GLY A 45 25.05 3.17 1.98
C GLY A 45 24.22 2.03 1.40
N THR A 46 24.58 1.44 0.27
CA THR A 46 23.79 0.37 -0.37
C THR A 46 24.18 -1.01 0.16
N SER A 47 23.20 -1.84 0.50
CA SER A 47 23.41 -3.19 1.03
C SER A 47 22.40 -4.16 0.41
N PHE A 48 22.86 -5.08 -0.44
CA PHE A 48 21.98 -6.04 -1.14
C PHE A 48 21.08 -6.83 -0.20
N VAL A 49 21.65 -7.31 0.92
CA VAL A 49 20.89 -8.07 1.92
C VAL A 49 19.79 -7.22 2.54
N ARG A 50 20.07 -5.95 2.85
CA ARG A 50 19.10 -5.06 3.48
C ARG A 50 18.06 -4.55 2.48
N ASP A 51 18.53 -3.99 1.38
CA ASP A 51 17.74 -3.18 0.45
C ASP A 51 16.98 -4.02 -0.58
N THR A 52 17.44 -5.25 -0.86
CA THR A 52 16.75 -6.18 -1.77
C THR A 52 16.09 -7.31 -1.00
N VAL A 53 16.87 -8.05 -0.19
CA VAL A 53 16.37 -9.29 0.45
C VAL A 53 15.42 -8.98 1.62
N LEU A 54 15.91 -8.30 2.65
CA LEU A 54 15.10 -8.03 3.85
C LEU A 54 13.90 -7.15 3.53
N TYR A 55 14.11 -6.10 2.73
CA TYR A 55 13.04 -5.24 2.24
C TYR A 55 11.95 -6.03 1.51
N GLY A 56 12.33 -6.84 0.51
CA GLY A 56 11.39 -7.65 -0.25
C GLY A 56 10.65 -8.68 0.60
N VAL A 57 11.35 -9.36 1.52
CA VAL A 57 10.73 -10.33 2.43
C VAL A 57 9.70 -9.66 3.33
N VAL A 58 10.02 -8.49 3.92
CA VAL A 58 9.08 -7.74 4.78
C VAL A 58 7.85 -7.31 4.00
N GLN A 59 8.02 -6.78 2.78
CA GLN A 59 6.91 -6.37 1.94
C GLN A 59 5.97 -7.53 1.61
N TRP A 60 6.50 -8.64 1.07
CA TRP A 60 5.70 -9.81 0.72
C TRP A 60 5.04 -10.44 1.94
N ALA A 61 5.75 -10.58 3.06
CA ALA A 61 5.17 -11.13 4.28
C ALA A 61 4.02 -10.26 4.80
N THR A 62 4.16 -8.93 4.76
CA THR A 62 3.11 -7.99 5.14
C THR A 62 1.89 -8.11 4.21
N ALA A 63 2.10 -8.11 2.88
CA ALA A 63 1.02 -8.27 1.91
C ALA A 63 0.25 -9.58 2.13
N LEU A 64 0.97 -10.69 2.34
CA LEU A 64 0.39 -12.00 2.60
C LEU A 64 -0.38 -12.06 3.92
N LEU A 65 0.11 -11.43 4.99
CA LEU A 65 -0.62 -11.34 6.27
C LEU A 65 -1.95 -10.58 6.12
N VAL A 66 -1.92 -9.47 5.38
CA VAL A 66 -3.09 -8.62 5.13
C VAL A 66 -4.11 -9.36 4.25
N LEU A 67 -3.65 -10.06 3.21
CA LEU A 67 -4.50 -10.92 2.37
C LEU A 67 -5.08 -12.10 3.16
N ALA A 68 -4.25 -12.80 3.93
CA ALA A 68 -4.68 -13.92 4.76
C ALA A 68 -5.77 -13.48 5.74
N ARG A 69 -5.65 -12.30 6.34
CA ARG A 69 -6.71 -11.72 7.17
C ARG A 69 -8.02 -11.53 6.39
N GLY A 70 -7.96 -11.00 5.17
CA GLY A 70 -9.14 -10.84 4.31
C GLY A 70 -9.79 -12.16 3.90
N VAL A 71 -9.01 -13.23 3.75
CA VAL A 71 -9.51 -14.58 3.39
C VAL A 71 -10.10 -15.30 4.61
N ILE A 72 -9.45 -15.20 5.77
CA ILE A 72 -9.80 -15.97 6.98
C ILE A 72 -10.93 -15.29 7.76
N VAL A 73 -10.96 -13.96 7.81
CA VAL A 73 -11.91 -13.20 8.65
C VAL A 73 -12.97 -12.55 7.77
N ALA A 74 -14.22 -13.01 7.91
CA ALA A 74 -15.34 -12.49 7.10
C ALA A 74 -15.63 -11.00 7.36
N ARG A 75 -15.36 -10.52 8.58
CA ARG A 75 -15.55 -9.12 8.96
C ARG A 75 -14.60 -8.24 8.15
N GLU A 76 -15.17 -7.28 7.42
CA GLU A 76 -14.41 -6.28 6.63
C GLU A 76 -13.51 -6.89 5.55
N ARG A 77 -13.77 -8.14 5.12
CA ARG A 77 -12.90 -8.89 4.19
C ARG A 77 -12.46 -8.11 2.94
N MET A 78 -13.38 -7.34 2.35
CA MET A 78 -13.11 -6.60 1.12
C MET A 78 -12.10 -5.47 1.32
N ILE A 79 -12.05 -4.86 2.51
CA ILE A 79 -11.04 -3.85 2.87
C ILE A 79 -9.66 -4.51 2.87
N TRP A 80 -9.54 -5.63 3.58
CA TRP A 80 -8.28 -6.35 3.77
C TRP A 80 -7.78 -6.95 2.45
N LEU A 81 -8.68 -7.49 1.62
CA LEU A 81 -8.32 -8.00 0.29
C LEU A 81 -7.86 -6.88 -0.65
N ALA A 82 -8.57 -5.75 -0.69
CA ALA A 82 -8.17 -4.61 -1.52
C ALA A 82 -6.81 -4.03 -1.09
N LEU A 83 -6.60 -3.86 0.21
CA LEU A 83 -5.34 -3.36 0.76
C LEU A 83 -4.18 -4.33 0.51
N GLY A 84 -4.39 -5.63 0.79
CA GLY A 84 -3.38 -6.66 0.61
C GLY A 84 -3.03 -6.89 -0.87
N ALA A 85 -4.01 -6.80 -1.77
CA ALA A 85 -3.78 -6.87 -3.20
C ALA A 85 -2.95 -5.68 -3.68
N GLY A 86 -3.26 -4.47 -3.22
CA GLY A 86 -2.42 -3.28 -3.46
C GLY A 86 -0.99 -3.52 -3.03
N MET A 87 -0.78 -3.92 -1.77
CA MET A 87 0.57 -4.21 -1.23
C MET A 87 1.33 -5.28 -2.02
N ALA A 88 0.64 -6.31 -2.50
CA ALA A 88 1.24 -7.35 -3.34
C ALA A 88 1.65 -6.83 -4.72
N LEU A 89 0.89 -5.89 -5.30
CA LEU A 89 1.26 -5.23 -6.55
C LEU A 89 2.54 -4.40 -6.35
N ALA A 90 2.64 -3.63 -5.27
CA ALA A 90 3.86 -2.89 -4.95
C ALA A 90 5.06 -3.83 -4.77
N ALA A 91 4.92 -4.89 -3.98
CA ALA A 91 5.99 -5.88 -3.76
C ALA A 91 6.40 -6.62 -5.06
N GLY A 92 5.44 -6.84 -5.96
CA GLY A 92 5.71 -7.36 -7.31
C GLY A 92 6.46 -6.34 -8.19
N GLY A 93 6.11 -5.06 -8.06
CA GLY A 93 6.84 -3.94 -8.67
C GLY A 93 8.30 -3.91 -8.24
N ASP A 94 8.57 -4.03 -6.95
CA ASP A 94 9.94 -4.06 -6.40
C ASP A 94 10.74 -5.27 -6.89
N LEU A 95 10.10 -6.43 -6.99
CA LEU A 95 10.73 -7.63 -7.53
C LEU A 95 11.05 -7.48 -9.03
N LEU A 96 10.13 -6.93 -9.82
CA LEU A 96 10.35 -6.67 -11.24
C LEU A 96 11.42 -5.59 -11.44
N TRP A 97 11.40 -4.52 -10.66
CA TRP A 97 12.38 -3.44 -10.73
C TRP A 97 13.79 -3.94 -10.41
N SER A 98 13.94 -4.69 -9.32
CA SER A 98 15.24 -5.25 -8.91
C SER A 98 15.81 -6.25 -9.91
N THR A 99 14.95 -6.97 -10.65
CA THR A 99 15.38 -7.91 -11.69
C THR A 99 15.53 -7.27 -13.08
N SER A 100 14.76 -6.24 -13.42
CA SER A 100 14.79 -5.60 -14.74
C SER A 100 15.92 -4.57 -14.89
N ILE A 101 16.18 -3.75 -13.87
CA ILE A 101 17.32 -2.80 -13.89
C ILE A 101 18.67 -3.52 -13.81
N ALA A 102 18.70 -4.71 -13.21
CA ALA A 102 19.88 -5.56 -13.25
C ALA A 102 20.19 -6.09 -14.67
N ASN A 103 19.24 -6.03 -15.63
CA ASN A 103 19.33 -6.72 -16.91
C ASN A 103 19.21 -5.81 -18.17
N LEU A 104 18.74 -4.56 -18.08
CA LEU A 104 18.53 -3.69 -19.26
C LEU A 104 19.16 -2.31 -19.03
N GLY A 105 20.21 -2.02 -19.81
CA GLY A 105 21.21 -0.98 -19.54
C GLY A 105 20.93 0.43 -20.08
N ASP A 106 19.67 0.84 -20.27
CA ASP A 106 19.38 2.20 -20.77
C ASP A 106 18.26 2.96 -20.05
N GLY A 107 17.44 2.32 -19.20
CA GLY A 107 16.62 3.01 -18.18
C GLY A 107 15.65 4.09 -18.68
N SER A 108 15.42 4.21 -19.98
CA SER A 108 14.69 5.31 -20.60
C SER A 108 13.30 4.83 -21.04
N GLY A 109 12.36 4.80 -20.10
CA GLY A 109 10.92 4.62 -20.35
C GLY A 109 10.16 3.98 -19.21
N PRO A 110 8.81 4.14 -19.16
CA PRO A 110 7.96 3.47 -18.20
C PRO A 110 8.09 1.95 -18.29
N THR A 111 8.29 1.33 -17.15
CA THR A 111 8.45 -0.11 -16.96
C THR A 111 7.16 -0.77 -16.47
N ILE A 112 7.08 -2.11 -16.54
CA ILE A 112 5.98 -2.86 -15.94
C ILE A 112 5.94 -2.65 -14.41
N ALA A 113 7.10 -2.42 -13.77
CA ALA A 113 7.16 -2.10 -12.35
C ALA A 113 6.43 -0.79 -12.04
N ASP A 114 6.56 0.25 -12.88
CA ASP A 114 5.84 1.51 -12.73
C ASP A 114 4.31 1.30 -12.77
N ALA A 115 3.82 0.47 -13.68
CA ALA A 115 2.40 0.14 -13.74
C ALA A 115 1.91 -0.59 -12.47
N LEU A 116 2.73 -1.47 -11.90
CA LEU A 116 2.40 -2.18 -10.64
C LEU A 116 2.40 -1.23 -9.44
N TYR A 117 3.37 -0.32 -9.35
CA TYR A 117 3.38 0.73 -8.33
C TYR A 117 2.17 1.65 -8.45
N LEU A 118 1.77 2.00 -9.68
CA LEU A 118 0.56 2.80 -9.87
C LEU A 118 -0.70 2.04 -9.47
N ALA A 119 -0.76 0.73 -9.70
CA ALA A 119 -1.90 -0.10 -9.33
C ALA A 119 -2.05 -0.31 -7.81
N PHE A 120 -1.00 -0.09 -7.01
CA PHE A 120 -1.08 -0.05 -5.54
C PHE A 120 -2.08 1.00 -5.04
N TYR A 121 -2.08 2.20 -5.63
CA TYR A 121 -2.87 3.33 -5.16
C TYR A 121 -4.38 3.11 -5.28
N PRO A 122 -4.95 2.65 -6.42
CA PRO A 122 -6.35 2.25 -6.50
C PRO A 122 -6.76 1.23 -5.44
N GLY A 123 -5.88 0.27 -5.11
CA GLY A 123 -6.12 -0.71 -4.05
C GLY A 123 -6.26 -0.06 -2.67
N CYS A 124 -5.35 0.88 -2.34
CA CYS A 124 -5.42 1.67 -1.11
C CYS A 124 -6.66 2.57 -1.06
N TYR A 125 -6.98 3.28 -2.14
CA TYR A 125 -8.19 4.11 -2.22
C TYR A 125 -9.46 3.27 -2.06
N LEU A 126 -9.53 2.09 -2.68
CA LEU A 126 -10.65 1.19 -2.52
C LEU A 126 -10.81 0.75 -1.06
N ALA A 127 -9.71 0.37 -0.39
CA ALA A 127 -9.73 0.02 1.03
C ALA A 127 -10.23 1.18 1.91
N LEU A 128 -9.75 2.41 1.66
CA LEU A 128 -10.17 3.61 2.37
C LEU A 128 -11.66 3.91 2.17
N VAL A 129 -12.16 3.88 0.93
CA VAL A 129 -13.58 4.09 0.62
C VAL A 129 -14.45 3.05 1.31
N LEU A 130 -14.03 1.79 1.33
CA LEU A 130 -14.75 0.72 2.03
C LEU A 130 -14.79 0.95 3.55
N ILE A 131 -13.69 1.41 4.17
CA ILE A 131 -13.65 1.78 5.59
C ILE A 131 -14.61 2.95 5.86
N MET A 132 -14.57 4.00 5.04
CA MET A 132 -15.45 5.16 5.21
C MET A 132 -16.92 4.76 5.10
N ARG A 133 -17.28 3.90 4.13
CA ARG A 133 -18.66 3.40 3.98
C ARG A 133 -19.15 2.61 5.18
N LEU A 134 -18.26 1.87 5.85
CA LEU A 134 -18.63 1.09 7.04
C LEU A 134 -18.76 1.95 8.30
N ARG A 135 -17.99 3.04 8.39
CA ARG A 135 -17.95 3.90 9.59
C ARG A 135 -18.86 5.12 9.49
N VAL A 136 -19.16 5.58 8.28
CA VAL A 136 -19.94 6.78 8.04
C VAL A 136 -21.26 6.40 7.37
N THR A 137 -22.24 6.05 8.19
CA THR A 137 -23.61 5.80 7.74
C THR A 137 -24.39 7.12 7.73
N GLY A 138 -25.07 7.42 6.62
CA GLY A 138 -26.04 8.54 6.55
C GLY A 138 -25.53 9.88 5.99
N LEU A 139 -24.40 9.93 5.27
CA LEU A 139 -24.02 11.15 4.54
C LEU A 139 -25.02 11.45 3.42
N PRO A 140 -25.52 12.69 3.30
CA PRO A 140 -26.33 13.09 2.16
C PRO A 140 -25.50 12.99 0.87
N ARG A 141 -26.15 12.61 -0.24
CA ARG A 141 -25.50 12.47 -1.56
C ARG A 141 -24.75 13.73 -1.99
N SER A 142 -25.23 14.91 -1.59
CA SER A 142 -24.57 16.20 -1.84
C SER A 142 -23.18 16.29 -1.21
N LEU A 143 -23.00 15.78 0.02
CA LEU A 143 -21.71 15.82 0.71
C LEU A 143 -20.70 14.82 0.12
N TRP A 144 -21.19 13.71 -0.45
CA TRP A 144 -20.37 12.81 -1.26
C TRP A 144 -19.90 13.46 -2.56
N LEU A 145 -20.78 14.21 -3.23
CA LEU A 145 -20.42 14.96 -4.43
C LEU A 145 -19.43 16.07 -4.13
N ASP A 146 -19.61 16.82 -3.02
CA ASP A 146 -18.66 17.83 -2.56
C ASP A 146 -17.26 17.23 -2.34
N GLY A 147 -17.17 16.09 -1.67
CA GLY A 147 -15.91 15.37 -1.46
C GLY A 147 -15.25 14.92 -2.77
N LEU A 148 -16.04 14.44 -3.73
CA LEU A 148 -15.55 14.08 -5.05
C LEU A 148 -15.05 15.30 -5.84
N THR A 149 -15.80 16.40 -5.83
CA THR A 149 -15.36 17.65 -6.47
C THR A 149 -14.13 18.24 -5.81
N ALA A 150 -14.02 18.18 -4.48
CA ALA A 150 -12.83 18.63 -3.76
C ALA A 150 -11.61 17.77 -4.12
N ALA A 151 -11.76 16.45 -4.20
CA ALA A 151 -10.70 15.54 -4.63
C ALA A 151 -10.29 15.77 -6.10
N LEU A 152 -11.25 15.96 -7.01
CA LEU A 152 -10.98 16.27 -8.41
C LEU A 152 -10.31 17.65 -8.59
N ALA A 153 -10.75 18.66 -7.84
CA ALA A 153 -10.15 19.98 -7.86
C ALA A 153 -8.70 19.93 -7.36
N LEU A 154 -8.45 19.24 -6.25
CA LEU A 154 -7.09 19.04 -5.74
C LEU A 154 -6.23 18.26 -6.74
N GLY A 155 -6.77 17.18 -7.32
CA GLY A 155 -6.08 16.41 -8.37
C GLY A 155 -5.75 17.26 -9.60
N GLY A 156 -6.66 18.15 -10.01
CA GLY A 156 -6.42 19.09 -11.11
C GLY A 156 -5.36 20.13 -10.79
N VAL A 157 -5.35 20.68 -9.57
CA VAL A 157 -4.30 21.61 -9.11
C VAL A 157 -2.95 20.92 -9.06
N LEU A 158 -2.87 19.75 -8.45
CA LEU A 158 -1.65 18.96 -8.44
C LEU A 158 -1.21 18.68 -9.90
N ALA A 159 -2.12 18.32 -10.79
CA ALA A 159 -1.77 17.97 -12.18
C ALA A 159 -1.19 19.18 -12.91
N ALA A 160 -1.79 20.36 -12.73
CA ALA A 160 -1.28 21.60 -13.29
C ALA A 160 0.11 21.97 -12.78
N LEU A 161 0.40 21.73 -11.49
CA LEU A 161 1.70 22.00 -10.88
C LEU A 161 2.79 21.02 -11.32
N VAL A 162 2.42 19.76 -11.53
CA VAL A 162 3.34 18.67 -11.86
C VAL A 162 3.58 18.56 -13.37
N TYR A 163 2.62 18.99 -14.20
CA TYR A 163 2.67 18.89 -15.66
C TYR A 163 3.87 19.61 -16.28
N GLY A 164 4.13 20.87 -15.90
CA GLY A 164 5.24 21.63 -16.46
C GLY A 164 6.61 20.99 -16.21
N PRO A 165 6.96 20.67 -14.95
CA PRO A 165 8.22 20.00 -14.60
C PRO A 165 8.41 18.64 -15.29
N VAL A 166 7.33 17.86 -15.43
CA VAL A 166 7.39 16.53 -16.04
C VAL A 166 7.45 16.60 -17.56
N ALA A 167 6.73 17.53 -18.18
CA ALA A 167 6.75 17.75 -19.63
C ALA A 167 8.10 18.27 -20.14
N ALA A 168 8.85 18.97 -19.30
CA ALA A 168 10.20 19.43 -19.62
C ALA A 168 11.25 18.32 -19.63
N GLY A 169 10.99 17.18 -18.96
CA GLY A 169 11.92 16.04 -18.85
C GLY A 169 11.53 14.79 -19.64
N ALA A 170 10.36 14.78 -20.29
CA ALA A 170 9.92 13.67 -21.12
C ALA A 170 10.36 13.89 -22.58
N ASP A 171 11.13 12.97 -23.15
CA ASP A 171 11.62 13.01 -24.54
C ASP A 171 10.51 12.83 -25.62
N GLY A 172 9.30 13.33 -25.36
CA GLY A 172 8.17 13.33 -26.30
C GLY A 172 7.29 12.07 -26.26
N SER A 173 7.58 11.08 -25.41
CA SER A 173 6.72 9.90 -25.23
C SER A 173 5.53 10.23 -24.31
N PRO A 174 4.27 10.15 -24.79
CA PRO A 174 3.08 10.41 -23.96
C PRO A 174 2.96 9.44 -22.79
N LEU A 175 3.47 8.22 -22.96
CA LEU A 175 3.46 7.19 -21.92
C LEU A 175 4.48 7.51 -20.81
N ALA A 176 5.66 8.00 -21.17
CA ALA A 176 6.67 8.43 -20.22
C ALA A 176 6.24 9.69 -19.44
N LEU A 177 5.53 10.60 -20.12
CA LEU A 177 4.91 11.76 -19.49
C LEU A 177 3.84 11.36 -18.47
N ALA A 178 2.99 10.38 -18.82
CA ALA A 178 1.92 9.92 -17.93
C ALA A 178 2.45 9.24 -16.65
N THR A 179 3.50 8.41 -16.75
CA THR A 179 4.14 7.82 -15.57
C THR A 179 4.88 8.85 -14.73
N ALA A 180 5.65 9.74 -15.36
CA ALA A 180 6.38 10.78 -14.64
C ALA A 180 5.42 11.78 -13.96
N LEU A 181 4.22 11.99 -14.49
CA LEU A 181 3.16 12.80 -13.88
C LEU A 181 2.50 12.11 -12.69
N ALA A 182 2.36 10.79 -12.76
CA ALA A 182 1.67 10.06 -11.72
C ALA A 182 2.47 10.02 -10.40
N TYR A 183 3.80 10.03 -10.45
CA TYR A 183 4.66 10.00 -9.26
C TYR A 183 4.49 11.19 -8.31
N PRO A 184 4.38 12.46 -8.77
CA PRO A 184 4.22 13.61 -7.87
C PRO A 184 2.76 13.99 -7.58
N LEU A 185 1.81 13.34 -8.26
CA LEU A 185 0.37 13.57 -8.12
C LEU A 185 -0.31 12.70 -7.04
N LEU A 186 0.42 11.73 -6.50
CA LEU A 186 -0.03 10.71 -5.56
C LEU A 186 0.71 10.83 -4.23
#